data_AF-A0A956QRU8-F1
#
_entry.id   AF-A0A956QRU8-F1
#
_cell.length_a   1.000
_cell.length_b   1.000
_cell.length_c   1.000
_cell.angle_alpha   90.00
_cell.angle_beta   90.00
_cell.angle_gamma   90.00
#
_symmetry.space_group_name_H-M   'P 1'
#
loop_
_entity.id
_entity.type
_entity.pdbx_description
1 polymer ?
#
loop_
_entity_poly.entity_id
_entity_poly.type
_entity_poly.pdbx_seq_one_letter_code
_entity_poly.pdbx_strand_id
1 'polypeptide(L)'
;MIKYRLHWSMHPHKDADWYAAQCARMSEDEVARELDINYTLSVSGRVFTAYQPQRHELAGALPYNPQLPVWRIWDFGKTNAVLYGQLHPDGRRILLHERVLTDSGTVEQVRVAQEDSDQLFAQAAFHDVCDPAGTYAATRDIKPEVDYLHEHGIYPEYQYIVSLPTVGRKRRGLELVQNALSQNVNDTPMLRVYTGGDGTIGGCPILQAAMAGGYCYKKDAAGNVTDRLDEKHPYEDVVDCLLYWFLESHRAAELADHHFEPVYSAGHWSTLVFDQD
;
A
#
# COMPACT_ATOMS: atom_id res chain seq x y z
N MET A 1 -14.28 14.49 5.69
CA MET A 1 -15.74 14.21 5.77
C MET A 1 -15.89 12.75 6.16
N ILE A 2 -16.39 12.44 7.36
CA ILE A 2 -16.57 11.05 7.83
C ILE A 2 -17.74 10.44 7.04
N LYS A 3 -17.47 9.42 6.20
CA LYS A 3 -18.52 8.64 5.51
C LYS A 3 -19.02 7.57 6.46
N TYR A 4 -20.16 7.81 7.11
CA TYR A 4 -20.88 6.75 7.80
C TYR A 4 -21.42 5.74 6.78
N ARG A 5 -20.98 4.48 6.86
CA ARG A 5 -21.55 3.38 6.06
C ARG A 5 -22.63 2.70 6.90
N LEU A 6 -23.89 2.92 6.53
CA LEU A 6 -25.04 2.32 7.19
C LEU A 6 -25.39 0.99 6.49
N HIS A 7 -25.42 -0.11 7.25
CA HIS A 7 -25.90 -1.40 6.73
C HIS A 7 -27.35 -1.25 6.23
N TRP A 8 -27.71 -1.92 5.13
CA TRP A 8 -29.01 -1.69 4.48
C TRP A 8 -30.20 -1.95 5.41
N SER A 9 -30.08 -2.89 6.34
CA SER A 9 -31.12 -3.23 7.32
C SER A 9 -31.45 -2.12 8.32
N MET A 10 -30.59 -1.09 8.41
CA MET A 10 -30.82 0.08 9.26
C MET A 10 -31.43 1.24 8.47
N HIS A 11 -31.65 1.10 7.17
CA HIS A 11 -32.24 2.15 6.33
C HIS A 11 -33.78 2.06 6.39
N PRO A 12 -34.50 3.15 6.71
CA PRO A 12 -35.94 3.14 6.99
C PRO A 12 -36.83 2.73 5.80
N HIS A 13 -36.26 2.64 4.60
CA HIS A 13 -36.94 2.29 3.36
C HIS A 13 -36.37 1.04 2.66
N LYS A 14 -35.41 0.33 3.29
CA LYS A 14 -34.88 -0.92 2.73
C LYS A 14 -35.32 -2.06 3.64
N ASP A 15 -36.07 -2.98 3.06
CA ASP A 15 -36.61 -4.16 3.73
C ASP A 15 -36.09 -5.44 3.08
N ALA A 16 -36.60 -6.59 3.52
CA ALA A 16 -36.20 -7.90 3.00
C ALA A 16 -36.54 -8.06 1.51
N ASP A 17 -37.63 -7.46 1.03
CA ASP A 17 -38.04 -7.53 -0.36
C ASP A 17 -37.11 -6.70 -1.25
N TRP A 18 -36.68 -5.52 -0.76
CA TRP A 18 -35.63 -4.74 -1.41
C TRP A 18 -34.31 -5.52 -1.49
N TYR A 19 -33.91 -6.20 -0.41
CA TYR A 19 -32.69 -7.01 -0.38
C TYR A 19 -32.77 -8.17 -1.38
N ALA A 20 -33.87 -8.93 -1.39
CA ALA A 20 -34.08 -10.00 -2.35
C ALA A 20 -34.04 -9.51 -3.80
N ALA A 21 -34.61 -8.33 -4.08
CA ALA A 21 -34.55 -7.71 -5.40
C ALA A 21 -33.13 -7.28 -5.80
N GLN A 22 -32.29 -6.87 -4.84
CA GLN A 22 -30.87 -6.62 -5.12
C GLN A 22 -30.10 -7.93 -5.33
N CYS A 23 -30.33 -8.96 -4.53
CA CYS A 23 -29.69 -10.28 -4.72
C CYS A 23 -30.04 -10.94 -6.06
N ALA A 24 -31.21 -10.65 -6.61
CA ALA A 24 -31.58 -11.10 -7.96
C ALA A 24 -30.87 -10.33 -9.08
N ARG A 25 -30.33 -9.14 -8.80
CA ARG A 25 -29.71 -8.23 -9.78
C ARG A 25 -28.18 -8.18 -9.69
N MET A 26 -27.65 -8.42 -8.50
CA MET A 26 -26.23 -8.33 -8.16
C MET A 26 -25.64 -9.73 -8.01
N SER A 27 -24.37 -9.90 -8.33
CA SER A 27 -23.67 -11.16 -8.04
C SER A 27 -23.55 -11.37 -6.52
N GLU A 28 -23.43 -12.62 -6.06
CA GLU A 28 -23.26 -12.94 -4.64
C GLU A 28 -22.11 -12.14 -3.99
N ASP A 29 -21.04 -11.89 -4.75
CA ASP A 29 -19.90 -11.08 -4.32
C ASP A 29 -20.23 -9.60 -4.17
N GLU A 30 -21.03 -9.03 -5.08
CA GLU A 30 -21.49 -7.64 -4.97
C GLU A 30 -22.50 -7.46 -3.85
N VAL A 31 -23.36 -8.45 -3.61
CA VAL A 31 -24.26 -8.50 -2.45
C VAL A 31 -23.43 -8.52 -1.17
N ALA A 32 -22.46 -9.44 -1.06
CA ALA A 32 -21.59 -9.55 0.10
C ALA A 32 -20.82 -8.24 0.37
N ARG A 33 -20.29 -7.61 -0.68
CA ARG A 33 -19.45 -6.40 -0.58
C ARG A 33 -20.24 -5.11 -0.33
N GLU A 34 -21.31 -4.89 -1.08
CA GLU A 34 -22.04 -3.61 -1.11
C GLU A 34 -23.25 -3.59 -0.18
N LEU A 35 -23.87 -4.74 0.04
CA LEU A 35 -25.07 -4.87 0.88
C LEU A 35 -24.69 -5.39 2.26
N ASP A 36 -24.10 -6.57 2.32
CA ASP A 36 -23.85 -7.24 3.60
C ASP A 36 -22.64 -6.67 4.34
N ILE A 37 -21.84 -5.81 3.67
CA ILE A 37 -20.57 -5.26 4.19
C ILE A 37 -19.68 -6.41 4.71
N ASN A 38 -19.82 -7.58 4.11
CA ASN A 38 -19.19 -8.83 4.51
C ASN A 38 -18.13 -9.21 3.47
N TYR A 39 -16.97 -8.59 3.60
CA TYR A 39 -15.81 -8.84 2.76
C TYR A 39 -15.21 -10.23 2.96
N THR A 40 -15.67 -11.01 3.95
CA THR A 40 -15.15 -12.36 4.23
C THR A 40 -15.79 -13.47 3.38
N LEU A 41 -16.96 -13.25 2.80
CA LEU A 41 -17.70 -14.27 2.01
C LEU A 41 -17.52 -14.19 0.50
N SER A 42 -16.85 -13.15 -0.02
CA SER A 42 -16.48 -13.09 -1.43
C SER A 42 -15.20 -13.90 -1.68
N VAL A 43 -15.32 -15.22 -1.75
CA VAL A 43 -14.16 -16.13 -1.77
C VAL A 43 -13.55 -16.26 -3.17
N SER A 44 -14.33 -16.03 -4.23
CA SER A 44 -13.85 -16.24 -5.61
C SER A 44 -12.99 -15.06 -6.10
N GLY A 45 -11.72 -15.34 -6.43
CA GLY A 45 -10.82 -14.39 -7.07
C GLY A 45 -10.08 -13.42 -6.14
N ARG A 46 -10.12 -13.61 -4.82
CA ARG A 46 -9.28 -12.82 -3.90
C ARG A 46 -7.79 -13.08 -4.16
N VAL A 47 -7.00 -12.02 -4.20
CA VAL A 47 -5.54 -12.12 -4.35
C VAL A 47 -4.88 -12.48 -3.01
N PHE A 48 -5.28 -11.82 -1.92
CA PHE A 48 -4.70 -12.03 -0.58
C PHE A 48 -5.50 -13.06 0.23
N THR A 49 -5.42 -14.33 -0.16
CA THR A 49 -6.20 -15.42 0.45
C THR A 49 -5.80 -15.72 1.90
N ALA A 50 -4.54 -15.48 2.27
CA ALA A 50 -4.03 -15.63 3.64
C ALA A 50 -4.44 -14.47 4.58
N TYR A 51 -4.99 -13.38 4.05
CA TYR A 51 -5.38 -12.24 4.87
C TYR A 51 -6.64 -12.54 5.70
N GLN A 52 -6.43 -12.54 7.01
CA GLN A 52 -7.44 -12.71 8.05
C GLN A 52 -7.47 -11.46 8.94
N PRO A 53 -8.57 -10.68 8.98
CA PRO A 53 -8.66 -9.46 9.78
C PRO A 53 -8.29 -9.68 11.25
N GLN A 54 -8.81 -10.73 11.88
CA GLN A 54 -8.58 -11.04 13.30
C GLN A 54 -7.10 -11.29 13.63
N ARG A 55 -6.31 -11.71 12.64
CA ARG A 55 -4.89 -12.00 12.79
C ARG A 55 -4.04 -10.79 12.43
N HIS A 56 -4.33 -10.13 11.31
CA HIS A 56 -3.44 -9.13 10.73
C HIS A 56 -3.79 -7.70 11.14
N GLU A 57 -4.99 -7.43 11.64
CA GLU A 57 -5.39 -6.08 12.01
C GLU A 57 -4.89 -5.67 13.41
N LEU A 58 -4.64 -4.37 13.54
CA LEU A 58 -4.24 -3.68 14.76
C LEU A 58 -5.18 -2.50 14.97
N ALA A 59 -5.95 -2.50 16.05
CA ALA A 59 -6.80 -1.39 16.45
C ALA A 59 -6.27 -0.72 17.73
N GLY A 60 -6.75 0.49 18.01
CA GLY A 60 -6.43 1.23 19.23
C GLY A 60 -5.53 2.42 18.95
N ALA A 61 -4.51 2.65 19.80
CA ALA A 61 -3.54 3.72 19.59
C ALA A 61 -2.58 3.38 18.42
N LEU A 62 -2.10 4.40 17.72
CA LEU A 62 -1.15 4.26 16.61
C LEU A 62 0.09 3.49 17.09
N PRO A 63 0.39 2.29 16.55
CA PRO A 63 1.51 1.45 17.01
C PRO A 63 2.84 1.89 16.40
N TYR A 64 3.06 3.21 16.35
CA TYR A 64 4.28 3.84 15.86
C TYR A 64 5.39 3.75 16.91
N ASN A 65 6.59 3.32 16.49
CA ASN A 65 7.79 3.34 17.32
C ASN A 65 8.75 4.45 16.84
N PRO A 66 8.99 5.52 17.62
CA PRO A 66 9.86 6.63 17.19
C PRO A 66 11.34 6.27 17.04
N GLN A 67 11.77 5.10 17.52
CA GLN A 67 13.14 4.62 17.35
C GLN A 67 13.37 3.90 16.02
N LEU A 68 12.32 3.65 15.24
CA LEU A 68 12.41 2.99 13.94
C LEU A 68 12.08 3.99 12.82
N PRO A 69 12.79 3.93 11.68
CA PRO A 69 12.43 4.73 10.53
C PRO A 69 11.02 4.39 10.03
N VAL A 70 10.31 5.39 9.52
CA VAL A 70 9.05 5.21 8.81
C VAL A 70 9.32 5.18 7.32
N TRP A 71 8.89 4.11 6.67
CA TRP A 71 8.90 4.01 5.23
C TRP A 71 7.70 4.77 4.67
N ARG A 72 7.94 5.68 3.72
CA ARG A 72 6.92 6.34 2.90
C ARG A 72 7.03 5.81 1.49
N ILE A 73 5.97 5.18 1.01
CA ILE A 73 5.96 4.55 -0.29
C ILE A 73 4.98 5.26 -1.20
N TRP A 74 5.51 5.85 -2.27
CA TRP A 74 4.82 6.77 -3.15
C TRP A 74 4.39 6.04 -4.43
N ASP A 75 3.10 6.08 -4.73
CA ASP A 75 2.55 5.71 -6.03
C ASP A 75 1.91 6.95 -6.67
N PHE A 76 2.24 7.17 -7.94
CA PHE A 76 1.89 8.39 -8.66
C PHE A 76 0.82 8.10 -9.70
N GLY A 77 -0.11 9.03 -9.88
CA GLY A 77 -1.10 8.90 -10.94
C GLY A 77 -2.27 9.84 -10.79
N LYS A 78 -3.39 9.52 -11.44
CA LYS A 78 -4.67 10.24 -11.23
C LYS A 78 -5.24 9.96 -9.84
N THR A 79 -4.99 8.76 -9.34
CA THR A 79 -5.18 8.38 -7.94
C THR A 79 -3.79 8.24 -7.36
N ASN A 80 -3.40 9.17 -6.50
CA ASN A 80 -2.09 9.16 -5.86
C ASN A 80 -2.20 8.45 -4.51
N ALA A 81 -1.23 7.62 -4.18
CA ALA A 81 -1.19 6.93 -2.90
C ALA A 81 0.16 7.12 -2.20
N VAL A 82 0.13 7.33 -0.88
CA VAL A 82 1.31 7.23 -0.03
C VAL A 82 1.00 6.25 1.09
N LEU A 83 1.77 5.18 1.17
CA LEU A 83 1.65 4.17 2.23
C LEU A 83 2.77 4.37 3.26
N TYR A 84 2.43 4.27 4.54
CA TYR A 84 3.36 4.43 5.65
C TYR A 84 3.51 3.12 6.41
N GLY A 85 4.75 2.70 6.67
CA GLY A 85 5.00 1.47 7.42
C GLY A 85 6.33 1.46 8.18
N GLN A 86 6.45 0.56 9.15
CA GLN A 86 7.68 0.30 9.88
C GLN A 86 8.12 -1.15 9.72
N LEU A 87 9.40 -1.33 9.39
CA LEU A 87 10.08 -2.61 9.42
C LEU A 87 10.78 -2.75 10.77
N HIS A 88 10.42 -3.77 11.53
CA HIS A 88 11.07 -4.11 12.79
C HIS A 88 12.35 -4.93 12.54
N PRO A 89 13.33 -4.86 13.46
CA PRO A 89 14.57 -5.63 13.35
C PRO A 89 14.39 -7.14 13.26
N ASP A 90 13.27 -7.67 13.75
CA ASP A 90 12.92 -9.09 13.67
C ASP A 90 12.16 -9.46 12.38
N GLY A 91 12.09 -8.56 11.41
CA GLY A 91 11.46 -8.76 10.11
C GLY A 91 9.95 -8.49 10.09
N ARG A 92 9.32 -8.20 11.23
CA ARG A 92 7.90 -7.82 11.26
C ARG A 92 7.68 -6.48 10.57
N ARG A 93 6.55 -6.36 9.88
CA ARG A 93 6.12 -5.17 9.14
C ARG A 93 4.78 -4.71 9.68
N ILE A 94 4.73 -3.44 10.07
CA ILE A 94 3.51 -2.79 10.55
C ILE A 94 3.17 -1.66 9.59
N LEU A 95 2.03 -1.76 8.92
CA LEU A 95 1.45 -0.68 8.12
C LEU A 95 0.70 0.26 9.05
N LEU A 96 1.04 1.55 9.01
CA LEU A 96 0.63 2.54 10.00
C LEU A 96 -0.42 3.52 9.46
N HIS A 97 -0.28 3.94 8.22
CA HIS A 97 -1.20 4.89 7.61
C HIS A 97 -1.17 4.75 6.10
N GLU A 98 -2.26 5.15 5.46
CA GLU A 98 -2.28 5.40 4.02
C GLU A 98 -2.92 6.77 3.76
N ARG A 99 -2.43 7.45 2.73
CA ARG A 99 -3.06 8.62 2.17
C ARG A 99 -3.36 8.35 0.71
N VAL A 100 -4.62 8.52 0.32
CA VAL A 100 -5.05 8.46 -1.09
C VAL A 100 -5.69 9.77 -1.48
N LEU A 101 -5.24 10.33 -2.60
CA LEU A 101 -5.79 11.54 -3.19
C LEU A 101 -6.25 11.24 -4.62
N THR A 102 -7.50 11.55 -4.94
CA THR A 102 -8.07 11.40 -6.29
C THR A 102 -8.11 12.74 -7.00
N ASP A 103 -7.84 12.75 -8.30
CA ASP A 103 -7.81 13.96 -9.13
C ASP A 103 -6.85 15.03 -8.60
N SER A 104 -5.73 14.59 -8.00
CA SER A 104 -4.66 15.43 -7.49
C SER A 104 -3.38 15.30 -8.31
N GLY A 105 -2.47 16.25 -8.14
CA GLY A 105 -1.09 16.15 -8.64
C GLY A 105 -0.09 15.97 -7.49
N THR A 106 1.17 15.71 -7.84
CA THR A 106 2.24 15.39 -6.88
C THR A 106 2.52 16.50 -5.88
N VAL A 107 2.38 17.78 -6.26
CA VAL A 107 2.56 18.90 -5.31
C VAL A 107 1.59 18.79 -4.12
N GLU A 108 0.32 18.45 -4.40
CA GLU A 108 -0.67 18.28 -3.34
C GLU A 108 -0.41 16.99 -2.55
N GLN A 109 0.02 15.91 -3.21
CA GLN A 109 0.42 14.68 -2.54
C GLN A 109 1.58 14.93 -1.56
N VAL A 110 2.61 15.66 -1.97
CA VAL A 110 3.75 16.05 -1.11
C VAL A 110 3.28 16.85 0.09
N ARG A 111 2.46 17.87 -0.13
CA ARG A 111 1.94 18.72 0.94
C ARG A 111 1.19 17.90 1.98
N VAL A 112 0.25 17.06 1.56
CA VAL A 112 -0.54 16.23 2.47
C VAL A 112 0.33 15.16 3.14
N ALA A 113 1.28 14.57 2.42
CA ALA A 113 2.18 13.58 2.98
C ALA A 113 3.12 14.16 4.05
N GLN A 114 3.54 15.42 3.90
CA GLN A 114 4.28 16.17 4.92
C GLN A 114 3.41 16.46 6.15
N GLU A 115 2.14 16.84 5.95
CA GLU A 115 1.19 17.01 7.06
C GLU A 115 0.99 15.71 7.85
N ASP A 116 0.83 14.59 7.14
CA ASP A 116 0.73 13.26 7.77
C ASP A 116 2.02 12.90 8.51
N SER A 117 3.19 13.17 7.91
CA SER A 117 4.51 13.00 8.54
C SER A 117 4.61 13.75 9.87
N ASP A 118 4.24 15.03 9.88
CA ASP A 118 4.35 15.90 11.05
C ASP A 118 3.34 15.54 12.16
N GLN A 119 2.12 15.17 11.77
CA GLN A 119 1.03 14.90 12.71
C GLN A 119 1.11 13.49 13.33
N LEU A 120 1.53 12.49 12.56
CA LEU A 120 1.45 11.08 12.97
C LEU A 120 2.80 10.51 13.43
N PHE A 121 3.90 11.04 12.89
CA PHE A 121 5.22 10.41 12.99
C PHE A 121 6.26 11.40 13.52
N ALA A 122 5.92 12.07 14.64
CA ALA A 122 6.80 13.02 15.28
C ALA A 122 8.19 12.40 15.56
N GLN A 123 9.25 13.10 15.12
CA GLN A 123 10.66 12.69 15.26
C GLN A 123 11.07 11.49 14.39
N ALA A 124 10.23 11.01 13.47
CA ALA A 124 10.61 9.94 12.56
C ALA A 124 11.72 10.38 11.60
N ALA A 125 12.70 9.50 11.41
CA ALA A 125 13.44 9.45 10.17
C ALA A 125 12.57 8.79 9.09
N PHE A 126 12.63 9.28 7.86
CA PHE A 126 11.86 8.73 6.74
C PHE A 126 12.77 8.02 5.74
N HIS A 127 12.31 6.87 5.26
CA HIS A 127 12.87 6.16 4.11
C HIS A 127 11.83 6.20 2.99
N ASP A 128 12.16 6.86 1.89
CA ASP A 128 11.24 7.05 0.79
C ASP A 128 11.49 6.01 -0.30
N VAL A 129 10.42 5.40 -0.83
CA VAL A 129 10.44 4.49 -1.98
C VAL A 129 9.35 4.93 -2.94
N CYS A 130 9.54 4.85 -4.25
CA CYS A 130 8.48 5.24 -5.16
C CYS A 130 8.27 4.28 -6.34
N ASP A 131 7.11 4.41 -6.97
CA ASP A 131 6.85 3.85 -8.29
C ASP A 131 7.93 4.33 -9.27
N PRO A 132 8.65 3.40 -9.93
CA PRO A 132 9.58 3.73 -11.00
C PRO A 132 8.99 4.55 -12.14
N ALA A 133 7.69 4.46 -12.43
CA ALA A 133 7.10 5.19 -13.56
C ALA A 133 7.18 6.72 -13.35
N GLY A 134 7.18 7.17 -12.09
CA GLY A 134 7.35 8.60 -11.72
C GLY A 134 8.72 9.18 -12.06
N THR A 135 9.69 8.37 -12.50
CA THR A 135 11.01 8.83 -12.96
C THR A 135 10.99 9.32 -14.41
N TYR A 136 9.90 9.06 -15.13
CA TYR A 136 9.73 9.47 -16.52
C TYR A 136 8.74 10.62 -16.62
N ALA A 137 9.03 11.56 -17.51
CA ALA A 137 8.10 12.61 -17.88
C ALA A 137 6.90 12.01 -18.63
N ALA A 138 5.67 12.27 -18.14
CA ALA A 138 4.45 11.78 -18.78
C ALA A 138 4.27 12.33 -20.21
N THR A 139 4.72 13.56 -20.45
CA THR A 139 4.84 14.20 -21.77
C THR A 139 6.07 15.11 -21.79
N ARG A 140 6.49 15.60 -22.98
CA ARG A 140 7.70 16.45 -23.12
C ARG A 140 7.72 17.70 -22.22
N ASP A 141 6.56 18.22 -21.85
CA ASP A 141 6.41 19.46 -21.09
C ASP A 141 6.07 19.23 -19.61
N ILE A 142 5.92 17.97 -19.19
CA ILE A 142 5.61 17.58 -17.81
C ILE A 142 6.89 17.05 -17.17
N LYS A 143 7.26 17.64 -16.05
CA LYS A 143 8.41 17.22 -15.24
C LYS A 143 8.14 15.84 -14.60
N PRO A 144 9.15 14.96 -14.47
CA PRO A 144 9.03 13.73 -13.70
C PRO A 144 8.56 13.98 -12.26
N GLU A 145 7.75 13.07 -11.72
CA GLU A 145 7.19 13.19 -10.37
C GLU A 145 8.27 13.13 -9.28
N VAL A 146 9.29 12.30 -9.50
CA VAL A 146 10.46 12.20 -8.62
C VAL A 146 11.20 13.54 -8.49
N ASP A 147 11.24 14.35 -9.55
CA ASP A 147 11.91 15.64 -9.45
C ASP A 147 11.10 16.65 -8.62
N TYR A 148 9.77 16.53 -8.57
CA TYR A 148 8.96 17.33 -7.64
C TYR A 148 9.21 16.91 -6.19
N LEU A 149 9.40 15.62 -5.93
CA LEU A 149 9.81 15.14 -4.60
C LEU A 149 11.17 15.72 -4.19
N HIS A 150 12.16 15.69 -5.10
CA HIS A 150 13.50 16.23 -4.86
C HIS A 150 13.50 17.71 -4.48
N GLU A 151 12.66 18.52 -5.13
CA GLU A 151 12.50 19.95 -4.81
C GLU A 151 11.99 20.19 -3.38
N HIS A 152 11.33 19.19 -2.80
CA HIS A 152 10.80 19.22 -1.43
C HIS A 152 11.66 18.41 -0.45
N GLY A 153 12.90 18.07 -0.84
CA GLY A 153 13.85 17.36 0.01
C GLY A 153 13.53 15.88 0.23
N ILE A 154 12.69 15.28 -0.63
CA ILE A 154 12.30 13.87 -0.58
C ILE A 154 13.02 13.14 -1.72
N TYR A 155 13.86 12.16 -1.37
CA TYR A 155 14.74 11.45 -2.31
C TYR A 155 14.41 9.95 -2.31
N PRO A 156 13.37 9.52 -3.05
CA PRO A 156 12.92 8.14 -3.00
C PRO A 156 13.89 7.18 -3.68
N GLU A 157 14.02 5.98 -3.13
CA GLU A 157 14.66 4.84 -3.77
C GLU A 157 13.71 4.12 -4.73
N TYR A 158 14.22 3.71 -5.89
CA TYR A 158 13.44 2.98 -6.92
C TYR A 158 14.33 2.16 -7.87
N GLN A 159 15.65 2.30 -7.79
CA GLN A 159 16.61 1.76 -8.76
C GLN A 159 16.60 0.23 -8.77
N TYR A 160 16.45 -0.39 -7.60
CA TYR A 160 16.31 -1.84 -7.54
C TYR A 160 15.02 -2.31 -8.20
N ILE A 161 13.90 -1.64 -7.91
CA ILE A 161 12.61 -1.97 -8.52
C ILE A 161 12.72 -1.87 -10.04
N VAL A 162 13.35 -0.82 -10.58
CA VAL A 162 13.66 -0.67 -12.01
C VAL A 162 14.47 -1.85 -12.55
N SER A 163 15.47 -2.32 -11.81
CA SER A 163 16.34 -3.43 -12.23
C SER A 163 15.62 -4.77 -12.38
N LEU A 164 14.45 -4.94 -11.74
CA LEU A 164 13.65 -6.15 -11.83
C LEU A 164 12.90 -6.23 -13.17
N PRO A 165 12.82 -7.43 -13.79
CA PRO A 165 12.03 -7.63 -15.01
C PRO A 165 10.56 -7.24 -14.82
N THR A 166 10.05 -6.37 -15.71
CA THR A 166 8.67 -5.84 -15.65
C THR A 166 7.62 -6.95 -15.57
N VAL A 167 7.76 -8.01 -16.38
CA VAL A 167 6.78 -9.12 -16.50
C VAL A 167 6.66 -9.94 -15.19
N GLY A 168 7.63 -9.86 -14.29
CA GLY A 168 7.66 -10.62 -13.03
C GLY A 168 7.57 -9.77 -11.76
N ARG A 169 7.73 -8.44 -11.86
CA ARG A 169 7.85 -7.55 -10.69
C ARG A 169 6.63 -7.60 -9.77
N LYS A 170 5.42 -7.38 -10.33
CA LYS A 170 4.16 -7.41 -9.56
C LYS A 170 3.93 -8.80 -8.93
N ARG A 171 4.19 -9.88 -9.68
CA ARG A 171 4.13 -11.26 -9.16
C ARG A 171 5.06 -11.49 -7.98
N ARG A 172 6.34 -11.09 -8.09
CA ARG A 172 7.33 -11.22 -7.00
C ARG A 172 6.89 -10.45 -5.76
N GLY A 173 6.41 -9.22 -5.92
CA GLY A 173 5.87 -8.45 -4.80
C GLY A 173 4.70 -9.17 -4.12
N LEU A 174 3.76 -9.71 -4.90
CA LEU A 174 2.62 -10.45 -4.37
C LEU A 174 3.04 -11.70 -3.61
N GLU A 175 4.01 -12.47 -4.12
CA GLU A 175 4.57 -13.64 -3.44
C GLU A 175 5.18 -13.27 -2.08
N LEU A 176 5.94 -12.16 -2.01
CA LEU A 176 6.53 -11.68 -0.76
C LEU A 176 5.46 -11.29 0.27
N VAL A 177 4.41 -10.58 -0.16
CA VAL A 177 3.30 -10.20 0.72
C VAL A 177 2.53 -11.44 1.20
N GLN A 178 2.22 -12.38 0.32
CA GLN A 178 1.52 -13.62 0.70
C GLN A 178 2.33 -14.47 1.68
N ASN A 179 3.65 -14.55 1.49
CA ASN A 179 4.54 -15.21 2.43
C ASN A 179 4.46 -14.54 3.82
N ALA A 180 4.53 -13.21 3.88
CA ALA A 180 4.45 -12.49 5.16
C ALA A 180 3.08 -12.59 5.85
N LEU A 181 1.98 -12.67 5.10
CA LEU A 181 0.66 -12.97 5.67
C LEU A 181 0.59 -14.38 6.30
N SER A 182 1.33 -15.33 5.75
CA SER A 182 1.33 -16.72 6.21
C SER A 182 2.29 -16.97 7.38
N GLN A 183 3.27 -16.08 7.60
CA GLN A 183 4.33 -16.25 8.57
C GLN A 183 4.05 -15.59 9.92
N ASN A 184 4.71 -16.11 10.96
CA ASN A 184 4.80 -15.52 12.28
C ASN A 184 6.28 -15.32 12.64
N VAL A 185 6.54 -14.27 13.42
CA VAL A 185 7.80 -14.02 14.12
C VAL A 185 7.50 -13.99 15.61
N ASN A 186 8.05 -14.92 16.39
CA ASN A 186 7.78 -15.06 17.82
C ASN A 186 6.27 -15.05 18.13
N ASP A 187 5.51 -15.94 17.46
CA ASP A 187 4.06 -16.09 17.55
C ASP A 187 3.22 -14.86 17.15
N THR A 188 3.86 -13.79 16.66
CA THR A 188 3.18 -12.60 16.14
C THR A 188 3.18 -12.62 14.61
N PRO A 189 2.06 -12.32 13.93
CA PRO A 189 2.03 -12.24 12.47
C PRO A 189 3.12 -11.31 11.91
N MET A 190 3.79 -11.76 10.86
CA MET A 190 4.90 -11.01 10.26
C MET A 190 4.42 -9.71 9.62
N LEU A 191 3.23 -9.68 9.01
CA LEU A 191 2.60 -8.48 8.48
C LEU A 191 1.38 -8.11 9.32
N ARG A 192 1.29 -6.85 9.74
CA ARG A 192 0.09 -6.30 10.41
C ARG A 192 -0.33 -4.96 9.81
N VAL A 193 -1.62 -4.69 9.81
CA VAL A 193 -2.26 -3.49 9.25
C VAL A 193 -2.95 -2.72 10.37
N TYR A 194 -2.51 -1.50 10.64
CA TYR A 194 -3.20 -0.62 11.58
C TYR A 194 -4.49 -0.08 10.97
N THR A 195 -5.57 -0.22 11.72
CA THR A 195 -6.94 0.08 11.28
C THR A 195 -7.47 1.38 11.85
N GLY A 196 -6.67 2.06 12.68
CA GLY A 196 -7.18 3.16 13.51
C GLY A 196 -7.93 2.66 14.75
N GLY A 197 -8.37 3.61 15.56
CA GLY A 197 -9.28 3.45 16.68
C GLY A 197 -10.12 4.70 16.89
N ASP A 198 -11.06 4.63 17.84
CA ASP A 198 -11.95 5.75 18.14
C ASP A 198 -11.15 7.01 18.53
N GLY A 199 -11.24 8.04 17.70
CA GLY A 199 -10.59 9.32 17.92
C GLY A 199 -9.11 9.40 17.53
N THR A 200 -8.51 8.36 16.93
CA THR A 200 -7.13 8.44 16.41
C THR A 200 -7.10 8.90 14.95
N ILE A 201 -6.13 9.74 14.61
CA ILE A 201 -5.77 10.03 13.21
C ILE A 201 -4.83 8.91 12.75
N GLY A 202 -5.03 8.36 11.56
CA GLY A 202 -4.22 7.27 10.99
C GLY A 202 -5.03 6.05 10.55
N GLY A 203 -4.34 4.98 10.15
CA GLY A 203 -4.94 3.72 9.68
C GLY A 203 -4.93 3.55 8.16
N CYS A 204 -5.25 2.33 7.71
CA CYS A 204 -5.17 1.91 6.30
C CYS A 204 -6.50 1.33 5.75
N PRO A 205 -7.63 2.07 5.77
CA PRO A 205 -8.95 1.53 5.44
C PRO A 205 -9.12 0.98 4.01
N ILE A 206 -8.48 1.60 3.01
CA ILE A 206 -8.46 1.19 1.60
C ILE A 206 -7.61 -0.07 1.46
N LEU A 207 -6.42 -0.13 2.07
CA LEU A 207 -5.60 -1.34 2.03
C LEU A 207 -6.26 -2.51 2.75
N GLN A 208 -6.94 -2.27 3.87
CA GLN A 208 -7.77 -3.28 4.54
C GLN A 208 -8.85 -3.81 3.60
N ALA A 209 -9.61 -2.92 2.94
CA ALA A 209 -10.63 -3.31 1.99
C ALA A 209 -10.02 -4.06 0.78
N ALA A 210 -8.86 -3.63 0.29
CA ALA A 210 -8.12 -4.28 -0.79
C ALA A 210 -7.72 -5.72 -0.39
N MET A 211 -7.10 -5.90 0.77
CA MET A 211 -6.70 -7.23 1.29
C MET A 211 -7.89 -8.13 1.64
N ALA A 212 -9.00 -7.55 2.08
CA ALA A 212 -10.23 -8.28 2.36
C ALA A 212 -10.95 -8.76 1.08
N GLY A 213 -10.52 -8.31 -0.11
CA GLY A 213 -11.05 -8.79 -1.38
C GLY A 213 -11.35 -7.69 -2.41
N GLY A 214 -11.13 -6.42 -2.06
CA GLY A 214 -11.20 -5.32 -3.01
C GLY A 214 -10.15 -5.41 -4.12
N TYR A 215 -8.98 -5.99 -3.83
CA TYR A 215 -7.96 -6.33 -4.81
C TYR A 215 -8.11 -7.81 -5.21
N CYS A 216 -8.66 -8.03 -6.40
CA CYS A 216 -9.08 -9.35 -6.88
C CYS A 216 -8.67 -9.57 -8.34
N TYR A 217 -8.85 -10.79 -8.83
CA TYR A 217 -8.73 -11.12 -10.23
C TYR A 217 -10.03 -10.78 -10.98
N LYS A 218 -9.92 -10.32 -12.23
CA LYS A 218 -11.04 -10.05 -13.12
C LYS A 218 -11.85 -11.31 -13.37
N LYS A 219 -13.16 -11.13 -13.53
CA LYS A 219 -14.06 -12.17 -14.00
C LYS A 219 -14.39 -11.96 -15.48
N ASP A 220 -14.51 -13.05 -16.22
CA ASP A 220 -14.99 -13.01 -17.60
C ASP A 220 -16.50 -12.73 -17.66
N ALA A 221 -17.06 -12.57 -18.87
CA ALA A 221 -18.48 -12.32 -19.06
C ALA A 221 -19.38 -13.48 -18.57
N ALA A 222 -18.82 -14.68 -18.36
CA ALA A 222 -19.50 -15.85 -17.81
C ALA A 222 -19.35 -15.96 -16.28
N GLY A 223 -18.62 -15.03 -15.64
CA GLY A 223 -18.38 -15.00 -14.20
C GLY A 223 -17.20 -15.84 -13.72
N ASN A 224 -16.41 -16.44 -14.63
CA ASN A 224 -15.23 -17.22 -14.25
C ASN A 224 -14.06 -16.29 -13.91
N VAL A 225 -13.32 -16.64 -12.86
CA VAL A 225 -12.10 -15.91 -12.48
C VAL A 225 -11.00 -16.12 -13.52
N THR A 226 -10.40 -15.03 -13.98
CA THR A 226 -9.28 -15.02 -14.93
C THR A 226 -7.93 -14.90 -14.19
N ASP A 227 -6.83 -15.00 -14.93
CA ASP A 227 -5.48 -14.75 -14.42
C ASP A 227 -5.09 -13.26 -14.38
N ARG A 228 -5.99 -12.37 -14.80
CA ARG A 228 -5.75 -10.93 -14.87
C ARG A 228 -6.22 -10.25 -13.59
N LEU A 229 -5.42 -9.35 -13.05
CA LEU A 229 -5.79 -8.54 -11.89
C LEU A 229 -6.85 -7.51 -12.28
N ASP A 230 -7.78 -7.26 -11.36
CA ASP A 230 -8.71 -6.14 -11.42
C ASP A 230 -8.04 -4.89 -10.85
N GLU A 231 -7.38 -4.17 -11.76
CA GLU A 231 -6.64 -2.92 -11.59
C GLU A 231 -7.58 -1.76 -11.27
N LYS A 232 -8.27 -1.87 -10.12
CA LYS A 232 -9.29 -0.93 -9.67
C LYS A 232 -8.71 0.06 -8.67
N HIS A 233 -8.71 1.33 -9.04
CA HIS A 233 -8.43 2.43 -8.12
C HIS A 233 -9.57 2.59 -7.08
N PRO A 234 -9.27 2.92 -5.80
CA PRO A 234 -7.94 3.17 -5.25
C PRO A 234 -7.23 1.92 -4.70
N TYR A 235 -7.78 0.71 -4.89
CA TYR A 235 -7.22 -0.51 -4.29
C TYR A 235 -5.88 -0.89 -4.90
N GLU A 236 -5.75 -0.76 -6.22
CA GLU A 236 -4.49 -1.02 -6.91
C GLU A 236 -3.37 -0.11 -6.40
N ASP A 237 -3.63 1.19 -6.28
CA ASP A 237 -2.58 2.18 -5.97
C ASP A 237 -1.95 1.90 -4.58
N VAL A 238 -2.78 1.65 -3.56
CA VAL A 238 -2.28 1.29 -2.22
C VAL A 238 -1.62 -0.08 -2.17
N VAL A 239 -2.06 -1.02 -3.01
CA VAL A 239 -1.42 -2.33 -3.12
C VAL A 239 -0.07 -2.21 -3.82
N ASP A 240 0.05 -1.43 -4.88
CA ASP A 240 1.32 -1.22 -5.58
C ASP A 240 2.34 -0.55 -4.64
N CYS A 241 1.95 0.44 -3.83
CA CYS A 241 2.77 0.93 -2.71
C CYS A 241 3.26 -0.22 -1.80
N LEU A 242 2.37 -1.13 -1.39
CA LEU A 242 2.74 -2.28 -0.57
C LEU A 242 3.76 -3.18 -1.28
N LEU A 243 3.56 -3.46 -2.57
CA LEU A 243 4.46 -4.30 -3.35
C LEU A 243 5.85 -3.66 -3.47
N TYR A 244 5.92 -2.35 -3.75
CA TYR A 244 7.19 -1.62 -3.81
C TYR A 244 7.92 -1.66 -2.47
N TRP A 245 7.20 -1.49 -1.35
CA TRP A 245 7.80 -1.60 -0.03
C TRP A 245 8.39 -3.00 0.21
N PHE A 246 7.65 -4.05 -0.14
CA PHE A 246 8.11 -5.42 0.04
C PHE A 246 9.32 -5.76 -0.83
N LEU A 247 9.34 -5.31 -2.08
CA LEU A 247 10.49 -5.49 -2.98
C LEU A 247 11.74 -4.80 -2.42
N GLU A 248 11.63 -3.54 -2.02
CA GLU A 248 12.78 -2.76 -1.55
C GLU A 248 13.27 -3.22 -0.18
N SER A 249 12.36 -3.42 0.77
CA SER A 249 12.72 -3.86 2.13
C SER A 249 13.23 -5.30 2.18
N HIS A 250 12.82 -6.16 1.26
CA HIS A 250 13.34 -7.53 1.16
C HIS A 250 14.78 -7.53 0.65
N ARG A 251 15.10 -6.71 -0.37
CA ARG A 251 16.50 -6.51 -0.80
C ARG A 251 17.38 -6.01 0.34
N ALA A 252 16.91 -5.00 1.08
CA ALA A 252 17.68 -4.43 2.18
C ALA A 252 18.03 -5.50 3.24
N ALA A 253 17.09 -6.42 3.53
CA ALA A 253 17.33 -7.56 4.40
C ALA A 253 18.34 -8.57 3.81
N GLU A 254 18.19 -8.95 2.52
CA GLU A 254 19.14 -9.85 1.85
C GLU A 254 20.57 -9.30 1.86
N LEU A 255 20.75 -7.99 1.65
CA LEU A 255 22.06 -7.34 1.68
C LEU A 255 22.66 -7.29 3.09
N ALA A 256 21.84 -7.09 4.12
CA ALA A 256 22.28 -7.09 5.50
C ALA A 256 22.72 -8.49 5.97
N ASP A 257 22.02 -9.54 5.55
CA ASP A 257 22.35 -10.94 5.87
C ASP A 257 23.62 -11.43 5.15
N HIS A 258 23.99 -10.81 4.02
CA HIS A 258 25.16 -11.20 3.22
C HIS A 258 26.47 -10.46 3.56
N HIS A 259 26.59 -9.81 4.72
CA HIS A 259 27.82 -9.11 5.16
C HIS A 259 28.41 -8.18 4.08
N PHE A 260 27.59 -7.30 3.52
CA PHE A 260 28.12 -6.05 2.97
C PHE A 260 28.08 -4.99 4.08
N GLU A 261 29.25 -4.59 4.56
CA GLU A 261 29.41 -3.38 5.39
C GLU A 261 28.64 -2.23 4.71
N PRO A 262 27.69 -1.57 5.40
CA PRO A 262 27.01 -0.44 4.80
C PRO A 262 28.03 0.68 4.65
N VAL A 263 28.30 1.08 3.41
CA VAL A 263 28.96 2.35 3.11
C VAL A 263 27.95 3.46 3.43
N TYR A 264 27.68 3.69 4.70
CA TYR A 264 27.24 4.99 5.18
C TYR A 264 28.48 5.87 5.28
N SER A 265 28.95 6.40 4.14
CA SER A 265 29.79 7.59 4.20
C SER A 265 28.88 8.79 4.39
N ALA A 266 28.94 9.36 5.60
CA ALA A 266 28.51 10.73 5.84
C ALA A 266 29.13 11.63 4.75
N GLY A 267 28.29 12.50 4.19
CA GLY A 267 28.46 13.11 2.88
C GLY A 267 29.87 13.55 2.50
N HIS A 268 30.29 13.16 1.29
CA HIS A 268 31.18 13.91 0.41
C HIS A 268 30.89 13.45 -1.02
N TRP A 269 30.25 14.31 -1.81
CA TRP A 269 30.18 14.14 -3.26
C TRP A 269 31.56 14.46 -3.84
N SER A 270 32.36 13.45 -4.17
CA SER A 270 33.51 13.64 -5.05
C SER A 270 33.09 13.39 -6.49
N THR A 271 33.06 14.46 -7.27
CA THR A 271 32.88 14.49 -8.71
C THR A 271 33.84 13.50 -9.39
N LEU A 272 33.31 12.49 -10.09
CA LEU A 272 34.11 11.67 -10.99
C LEU A 272 34.44 12.49 -12.23
N VAL A 273 35.66 13.01 -12.29
CA VAL A 273 36.29 13.47 -13.53
C VAL A 273 36.77 12.22 -14.26
N PHE A 274 36.23 11.97 -15.46
CA PHE A 274 36.77 10.99 -16.38
C PHE A 274 37.98 11.62 -17.06
N ASP A 275 39.19 11.22 -16.67
CA ASP A 275 40.37 11.41 -17.52
C ASP A 275 40.33 10.37 -18.65
N GLN A 276 40.36 10.88 -19.87
CA GLN A 276 40.60 10.11 -21.08
C GLN A 276 42.11 10.07 -21.31
N ASP A 277 42.66 8.87 -21.45
CA ASP A 277 43.86 8.57 -22.25
C ASP A 277 43.49 7.52 -23.30
#